data_AF-A0A1I0XPT3-F1
#
_entry.id   AF-A0A1I0XPT3-F1
#
_cell.length_a   1.000
_cell.length_b   1.000
_cell.length_c   1.000
_cell.angle_alpha   90.00
_cell.angle_beta   90.00
_cell.angle_gamma   90.00
#
_symmetry.space_group_name_H-M   'P 1'
#
loop_
_entity.id
_entity.type
_entity.pdbx_description
1 polymer ?
#
loop_
_entity_poly.entity_id
_entity_poly.type
_entity_poly.pdbx_seq_one_letter_code
_entity_poly.pdbx_strand_id
1 'polypeptide(L)'
;MKFATLLSTGLTACLMTQPMLTATTGLAFAQTAPEEKSGADAALVQRLTVMSDIFVIEDTFLPLIMRLRYGDDKTEVLSKVDAFEPDTRSLFWLTYLHYEMRPDGLRYFFTSVADQRAQTAEVKKMLLEQGHSAKDVDATLASLDEMSRKTDPSLNAGAVTKALSDAGLSRQLEAFKATQALAARDAEADFSALDKTFGTKPELRTAIDAYLTRTPSLVTWLADARGKVDDDSRLGYLTGQLGALDEDAMNRLPKAFKEIYVVDYFNAEMLNGSVHQFFFNSSGDYAPEVVSALREIGLTKHADAVQRGIDLFKPPYPTDTEKRRQLYFSGEGWGEWDDKLSELTGDVDDGEITPALIALAKRENILPR
;
A
#
# COMPACT_ATOMS: atom_id res chain seq x y z
N MET A 1 -5.05 49.37 -46.20
CA MET A 1 -5.39 50.54 -47.04
C MET A 1 -6.90 50.50 -47.28
N LYS A 2 -7.61 51.55 -46.81
CA LYS A 2 -8.96 52.03 -47.21
C LYS A 2 -10.17 51.07 -47.04
N PHE A 3 -11.09 51.39 -46.12
CA PHE A 3 -12.31 52.22 -46.29
C PHE A 3 -13.29 51.59 -47.31
N ALA A 4 -14.42 50.99 -46.90
CA ALA A 4 -15.68 51.58 -46.40
C ALA A 4 -16.71 51.87 -47.52
N THR A 5 -17.98 51.86 -47.12
CA THR A 5 -19.15 52.62 -47.69
C THR A 5 -19.99 51.82 -48.70
N LEU A 6 -21.17 51.27 -48.35
CA LEU A 6 -22.50 51.83 -47.96
C LEU A 6 -23.47 52.05 -49.15
N LEU A 7 -24.70 51.55 -48.92
CA LEU A 7 -26.04 52.08 -49.25
C LEU A 7 -26.59 52.07 -50.68
N SER A 8 -27.81 51.50 -50.80
CA SER A 8 -29.02 52.11 -51.40
C SER A 8 -30.21 51.14 -51.19
N THR A 9 -31.16 51.37 -50.26
CA THR A 9 -32.50 52.00 -50.43
C THR A 9 -33.41 51.31 -51.47
N GLY A 10 -34.72 51.06 -51.25
CA GLY A 10 -35.61 51.40 -50.15
C GLY A 10 -37.08 50.96 -50.39
N LEU A 11 -37.89 51.23 -49.36
CA LEU A 11 -39.35 51.43 -49.27
C LEU A 11 -40.34 50.40 -49.85
N THR A 12 -41.20 49.84 -48.99
CA THR A 12 -42.62 50.25 -48.85
C THR A 12 -43.14 49.83 -47.46
N ALA A 13 -43.89 50.74 -46.83
CA ALA A 13 -44.38 50.67 -45.45
C ALA A 13 -45.86 50.26 -45.37
N CYS A 14 -46.24 49.55 -44.30
CA CYS A 14 -47.44 49.90 -43.54
C CYS A 14 -47.35 49.37 -42.09
N LEU A 15 -47.28 50.32 -41.16
CA LEU A 15 -47.42 50.20 -39.70
C LEU A 15 -48.88 49.90 -39.35
N MET A 16 -49.22 49.25 -38.23
CA MET A 16 -49.28 49.89 -36.90
C MET A 16 -49.46 48.79 -35.81
N THR A 17 -48.47 48.60 -34.93
CA THR A 17 -48.43 48.93 -33.47
C THR A 17 -49.17 47.93 -32.56
N GLN A 18 -48.51 47.00 -31.86
CA GLN A 18 -47.67 47.10 -30.62
C GLN A 18 -48.42 47.57 -29.36
N PRO A 19 -48.13 46.96 -28.18
CA PRO A 19 -46.98 47.41 -27.37
C PRO A 19 -46.01 46.32 -26.88
N MET A 20 -44.73 46.66 -26.99
CA MET A 20 -43.58 46.49 -26.08
C MET A 20 -43.02 45.10 -25.71
N LEU A 21 -41.78 44.92 -26.20
CA LEU A 21 -40.73 44.00 -25.78
C LEU A 21 -40.26 44.23 -24.34
N THR A 22 -39.77 43.15 -23.72
CA THR A 22 -38.37 43.08 -23.25
C THR A 22 -37.75 41.79 -23.78
N ALA A 23 -36.71 41.93 -24.60
CA ALA A 23 -35.84 40.83 -25.01
C ALA A 23 -34.67 40.71 -24.03
N THR A 24 -34.35 39.48 -23.64
CA THR A 24 -33.01 39.12 -23.18
C THR A 24 -32.54 37.95 -24.02
N THR A 25 -31.51 38.21 -24.80
CA THR A 25 -30.69 37.24 -25.53
C THR A 25 -30.05 36.26 -24.55
N GLY A 26 -30.49 35.00 -24.57
CA GLY A 26 -29.82 33.89 -23.91
C GLY A 26 -29.06 33.07 -24.95
N LEU A 27 -27.75 33.28 -25.03
CA LEU A 27 -26.80 32.34 -25.62
C LEU A 27 -26.96 30.99 -24.89
N ALA A 28 -27.49 29.98 -25.59
CA ALA A 28 -27.46 28.61 -25.11
C ALA A 28 -26.01 28.10 -25.20
N PHE A 29 -25.25 28.27 -24.12
CA PHE A 29 -24.11 27.41 -23.87
C PHE A 29 -24.67 26.02 -23.56
N ALA A 30 -24.44 25.08 -24.47
CA ALA A 30 -24.56 23.67 -24.16
C ALA A 30 -23.55 23.36 -23.04
N GLN A 31 -24.04 23.29 -21.80
CA GLN A 31 -23.32 22.67 -20.70
C GLN A 31 -23.22 21.18 -21.00
N THR A 32 -22.06 20.76 -21.51
CA THR A 32 -21.65 19.36 -21.47
C THR A 32 -21.40 18.96 -20.02
N ALA A 33 -22.36 18.22 -19.46
CA ALA A 33 -22.29 17.18 -18.41
C ALA A 33 -21.66 17.49 -17.02
N PRO A 34 -22.48 17.50 -15.95
CA PRO A 34 -22.06 17.19 -14.57
C PRO A 34 -22.11 15.69 -14.23
N GLU A 35 -22.72 14.83 -15.05
CA GLU A 35 -22.98 13.42 -14.71
C GLU A 35 -21.72 12.53 -14.72
N GLU A 36 -20.74 12.81 -15.58
CA GLU A 36 -19.55 11.95 -15.73
C GLU A 36 -18.57 12.09 -14.54
N LYS A 37 -18.45 13.31 -13.99
CA LYS A 37 -17.62 13.57 -12.79
C LYS A 37 -18.21 12.93 -11.54
N SER A 38 -19.54 13.00 -11.36
CA SER A 38 -20.22 12.39 -10.22
C SER A 38 -20.08 10.86 -10.19
N GLY A 39 -20.00 10.21 -11.36
CA GLY A 39 -19.79 8.76 -11.45
C GLY A 39 -18.36 8.33 -11.08
N ALA A 40 -17.35 9.10 -11.51
CA ALA A 40 -15.95 8.82 -11.20
C ALA A 40 -15.64 8.95 -9.70
N ASP A 41 -16.23 9.95 -9.03
CA ASP A 41 -16.05 10.15 -7.59
C ASP A 41 -16.73 9.02 -6.79
N ALA A 42 -17.92 8.58 -7.22
CA ALA A 42 -18.60 7.43 -6.59
C ALA A 42 -17.81 6.13 -6.73
N ALA A 43 -17.23 5.86 -7.91
CA ALA A 43 -16.38 4.70 -8.13
C ALA A 43 -15.10 4.74 -7.28
N LEU A 44 -14.51 5.93 -7.11
CA LEU A 44 -13.35 6.11 -6.23
C LEU A 44 -13.71 5.82 -4.76
N VAL A 45 -14.81 6.40 -4.26
CA VAL A 45 -15.30 6.14 -2.90
C VAL A 45 -15.62 4.66 -2.70
N GLN A 46 -16.24 4.01 -3.69
CA GLN A 46 -16.51 2.57 -3.63
C GLN A 46 -15.22 1.75 -3.52
N ARG A 47 -14.19 2.10 -4.30
CA ARG A 47 -12.88 1.43 -4.23
C ARG A 47 -12.20 1.62 -2.86
N LEU A 48 -12.35 2.79 -2.25
CA LEU A 48 -11.78 3.07 -0.92
C LEU A 48 -12.53 2.33 0.21
N THR A 49 -13.83 2.06 0.02
CA THR A 49 -14.71 1.52 1.08
C THR A 49 -15.01 0.03 0.95
N VAL A 50 -14.46 -0.64 -0.07
CA VAL A 50 -14.59 -2.08 -0.28
C VAL A 50 -13.20 -2.67 -0.34
N MET A 51 -12.86 -3.54 0.62
CA MET A 51 -11.54 -4.18 0.61
C MET A 51 -11.36 -5.01 -0.66
N SER A 52 -10.15 -5.04 -1.23
CA SER A 52 -9.90 -5.98 -2.33
C SER A 52 -9.84 -7.42 -1.81
N ASP A 53 -10.23 -8.39 -2.64
CA ASP A 53 -10.14 -9.82 -2.29
C ASP A 53 -8.72 -10.24 -1.89
N ILE A 54 -7.71 -9.72 -2.61
CA ILE A 54 -6.31 -9.98 -2.29
C ILE A 54 -5.93 -9.49 -0.88
N PHE A 55 -6.45 -8.33 -0.47
CA PHE A 55 -6.14 -7.75 0.83
C PHE A 55 -6.69 -8.65 1.94
N VAL A 56 -7.93 -9.11 1.80
CA VAL A 56 -8.55 -10.03 2.77
C VAL A 56 -7.77 -11.34 2.87
N ILE A 57 -7.29 -11.86 1.74
CA ILE A 57 -6.47 -13.08 1.70
C ILE A 57 -5.12 -12.86 2.37
N GLU A 58 -4.44 -11.75 2.06
CA GLU A 58 -3.14 -11.40 2.64
C GLU A 58 -3.27 -11.13 4.14
N ASP A 59 -4.24 -10.34 4.59
CA ASP A 59 -4.52 -10.09 6.01
C ASP A 59 -4.77 -11.41 6.77
N THR A 60 -5.53 -12.33 6.18
CA THR A 60 -5.84 -13.62 6.80
C THR A 60 -4.62 -14.56 6.86
N PHE A 61 -3.82 -14.63 5.80
CA PHE A 61 -2.77 -15.64 5.66
C PHE A 61 -1.36 -15.16 5.96
N LEU A 62 -1.07 -13.86 5.83
CA LEU A 62 0.26 -13.32 6.05
C LEU A 62 0.81 -13.64 7.45
N PRO A 63 0.04 -13.54 8.56
CA PRO A 63 0.54 -13.94 9.87
C PRO A 63 0.98 -15.41 9.92
N LEU A 64 0.25 -16.30 9.22
CA LEU A 64 0.60 -17.72 9.12
C LEU A 64 1.83 -17.92 8.23
N ILE A 65 1.93 -17.22 7.10
CA ILE A 65 3.09 -17.25 6.21
C ILE A 65 4.34 -16.77 6.96
N MET A 66 4.24 -15.69 7.75
CA MET A 66 5.34 -15.15 8.54
C MET A 66 5.81 -16.16 9.59
N ARG A 67 4.88 -16.79 10.32
CA ARG A 67 5.23 -17.85 11.28
C ARG A 67 5.82 -19.08 10.59
N LEU A 68 5.33 -19.45 9.40
CA LEU A 68 5.88 -20.56 8.63
C LEU A 68 7.30 -20.26 8.11
N ARG A 69 7.59 -19.00 7.80
CA ARG A 69 8.89 -18.57 7.28
C ARG A 69 9.92 -18.36 8.39
N TYR A 70 9.55 -17.65 9.45
CA TYR A 70 10.49 -17.14 10.45
C TYR A 70 10.30 -17.75 11.84
N GLY A 71 9.25 -18.55 12.06
CA GLY A 71 9.04 -19.22 13.33
C GLY A 71 10.00 -20.38 13.53
N ASP A 72 10.54 -20.51 14.74
CA ASP A 72 11.41 -21.63 15.12
C ASP A 72 10.67 -22.97 15.12
N ASP A 73 9.43 -22.98 15.63
CA ASP A 73 8.53 -24.12 15.60
C ASP A 73 7.39 -23.89 14.61
N LYS A 74 7.40 -24.68 13.54
CA LYS A 74 6.41 -24.64 12.45
C LYS A 74 5.23 -25.59 12.67
N THR A 75 5.26 -26.41 13.72
CA THR A 75 4.27 -27.48 13.94
C THR A 75 2.87 -26.91 14.15
N GLU A 76 2.74 -25.86 14.97
CA GLU A 76 1.44 -25.23 15.25
C GLU A 76 0.84 -24.61 13.97
N VAL A 77 1.66 -23.90 13.17
CA VAL A 77 1.18 -23.25 11.95
C VAL A 77 0.81 -24.27 10.88
N LEU A 78 1.62 -25.33 10.70
CA LEU A 78 1.29 -26.41 9.76
C LEU A 78 0.01 -27.13 10.18
N SER A 79 -0.18 -27.41 11.47
CA SER A 79 -1.43 -28.00 11.97
C SER A 79 -2.65 -27.12 11.70
N LYS A 80 -2.52 -25.79 11.79
CA LYS A 80 -3.62 -24.86 11.46
C LYS A 80 -3.93 -24.87 9.96
N VAL A 81 -2.90 -24.85 9.12
CA VAL A 81 -3.05 -24.92 7.65
C VAL A 81 -3.69 -26.25 7.24
N ASP A 82 -3.29 -27.36 7.85
CA ASP A 82 -3.85 -28.69 7.61
C ASP A 82 -5.30 -28.84 8.10
N ALA A 83 -5.76 -27.96 9.00
CA ALA A 83 -7.15 -27.92 9.44
C ALA A 83 -8.07 -27.12 8.51
N PHE A 84 -7.53 -26.38 7.54
CA PHE A 84 -8.34 -25.67 6.55
C PHE A 84 -9.08 -26.64 5.62
N GLU A 85 -10.28 -26.23 5.19
CA GLU A 85 -10.99 -26.89 4.10
C GLU A 85 -10.10 -27.01 2.85
N PRO A 86 -10.25 -28.06 2.01
CA PRO A 86 -9.32 -28.36 0.94
C PRO A 86 -9.02 -27.18 0.01
N ASP A 87 -10.05 -26.44 -0.41
CA ASP A 87 -9.87 -25.28 -1.30
C ASP A 87 -9.17 -24.12 -0.58
N THR A 88 -9.53 -23.82 0.66
CA THR A 88 -8.90 -22.77 1.48
C THR A 88 -7.42 -23.09 1.73
N ARG A 89 -7.10 -24.37 1.94
CA ARG A 89 -5.72 -24.84 2.08
C ARG A 89 -4.93 -24.66 0.79
N SER A 90 -5.52 -24.98 -0.35
CA SER A 90 -4.90 -24.73 -1.65
C SER A 90 -4.69 -23.24 -1.89
N LEU A 91 -5.68 -22.41 -1.55
CA LEU A 91 -5.54 -20.95 -1.61
C LEU A 91 -4.38 -20.46 -0.72
N PHE A 92 -4.27 -20.93 0.51
CA PHE A 92 -3.15 -20.59 1.40
C PHE A 92 -1.79 -20.88 0.75
N TRP A 93 -1.61 -22.08 0.18
CA TRP A 93 -0.34 -22.45 -0.45
C TRP A 93 -0.05 -21.70 -1.75
N LEU A 94 -1.08 -21.31 -2.50
CA LEU A 94 -0.93 -20.42 -3.66
C LEU A 94 -0.55 -19.00 -3.22
N THR A 95 -1.13 -18.49 -2.14
CA THR A 95 -0.74 -17.20 -1.56
C THR A 95 0.69 -17.24 -1.00
N TYR A 96 1.07 -18.35 -0.35
CA TYR A 96 2.45 -18.60 0.09
C TYR A 96 3.42 -18.56 -1.09
N LEU A 97 3.11 -19.26 -2.19
CA LEU A 97 3.92 -19.24 -3.40
C LEU A 97 4.02 -17.81 -3.97
N HIS A 98 2.89 -17.10 -4.09
CA HIS A 98 2.87 -15.72 -4.55
C HIS A 98 3.74 -14.81 -3.67
N TYR A 99 3.70 -14.99 -2.34
CA TYR A 99 4.52 -14.23 -1.40
C TYR A 99 6.02 -14.48 -1.60
N GLU A 100 6.43 -15.75 -1.71
CA GLU A 100 7.83 -16.14 -1.87
C GLU A 100 8.42 -15.85 -3.26
N MET A 101 7.57 -15.71 -4.27
CA MET A 101 7.99 -15.36 -5.62
C MET A 101 8.49 -13.91 -5.71
N ARG A 102 9.59 -13.74 -6.45
CA ARG A 102 10.03 -12.42 -6.92
C ARG A 102 9.21 -11.98 -8.14
N PRO A 103 9.23 -10.68 -8.49
CA PRO A 103 8.49 -10.18 -9.65
C PRO A 103 8.84 -10.87 -10.97
N ASP A 104 10.09 -11.33 -11.11
CA ASP A 104 10.70 -11.84 -12.33
C ASP A 104 10.62 -13.36 -12.53
N GLY A 105 10.20 -14.13 -11.53
CA GLY A 105 10.01 -15.57 -11.71
C GLY A 105 10.05 -16.43 -10.45
N LEU A 106 10.05 -17.74 -10.69
CA LEU A 106 9.99 -18.82 -9.71
C LEU A 106 11.38 -19.20 -9.19
N ARG A 107 12.45 -18.90 -9.93
CA ARG A 107 13.84 -19.27 -9.57
C ARG A 107 14.15 -19.10 -8.08
N TYR A 108 13.78 -17.97 -7.48
CA TYR A 108 14.11 -17.65 -6.09
C TYR A 108 13.48 -18.61 -5.08
N PHE A 109 12.36 -19.25 -5.43
CA PHE A 109 11.71 -20.26 -4.60
C PHE A 109 12.58 -21.51 -4.42
N PHE A 110 13.45 -21.83 -5.39
CA PHE A 110 14.24 -23.06 -5.39
C PHE A 110 15.76 -22.85 -5.37
N THR A 111 16.26 -21.68 -5.81
CA THR A 111 17.70 -21.40 -5.84
C THR A 111 18.25 -20.87 -4.53
N SER A 112 17.40 -20.61 -3.52
CA SER A 112 17.83 -20.10 -2.22
C SER A 112 19.03 -20.89 -1.66
N VAL A 113 19.01 -22.22 -1.75
CA VAL A 113 20.07 -23.09 -1.21
C VAL A 113 21.38 -23.01 -2.01
N ALA A 114 21.29 -22.88 -3.34
CA ALA A 114 22.45 -22.73 -4.23
C ALA A 114 23.15 -21.39 -4.01
N ASP A 115 22.36 -20.32 -4.12
CA ASP A 115 22.80 -18.93 -3.89
C ASP A 115 23.36 -18.79 -2.47
N GLN A 116 22.73 -19.42 -1.47
CA GLN A 116 23.21 -19.44 -0.08
C GLN A 116 24.53 -20.20 0.08
N ARG A 117 24.76 -21.30 -0.64
CA ARG A 117 26.06 -22.01 -0.59
C ARG A 117 27.18 -21.16 -1.18
N ALA A 118 26.92 -20.47 -2.29
CA ALA A 118 27.86 -19.52 -2.87
C ALA A 118 28.17 -18.38 -1.88
N GLN A 119 27.14 -17.78 -1.27
CA GLN A 119 27.29 -16.75 -0.24
C GLN A 119 28.04 -17.26 1.01
N THR A 120 27.79 -18.51 1.43
CA THR A 120 28.49 -19.15 2.56
C THR A 120 29.99 -19.23 2.30
N ALA A 121 30.41 -19.54 1.08
CA ALA A 121 31.82 -19.59 0.69
C ALA A 121 32.46 -18.19 0.71
N GLU A 122 31.75 -17.16 0.25
CA GLU A 122 32.20 -15.76 0.30
C GLU A 122 32.31 -15.24 1.73
N VAL A 123 31.31 -15.50 2.57
CA VAL A 123 31.31 -15.15 4.00
C VAL A 123 32.47 -15.85 4.71
N LYS A 124 32.71 -17.13 4.42
CA LYS A 124 33.86 -17.88 4.95
C LYS A 124 35.18 -17.17 4.62
N LYS A 125 35.36 -16.77 3.36
CA LYS A 125 36.56 -16.08 2.89
C LYS A 125 36.72 -14.74 3.62
N MET A 126 35.67 -13.94 3.70
CA MET A 126 35.69 -12.63 4.35
C MET A 126 36.04 -12.73 5.85
N LEU A 127 35.44 -13.67 6.58
CA LEU A 127 35.71 -13.84 8.01
C LEU A 127 37.18 -14.27 8.27
N LEU A 128 37.73 -15.14 7.41
CA LEU A 128 39.15 -15.51 7.50
C LEU A 128 40.07 -14.33 7.18
N GLU A 129 39.74 -13.50 6.19
CA GLU A 129 40.48 -12.28 5.83
C GLU A 129 40.45 -11.22 6.96
N GLN A 130 39.36 -11.18 7.73
CA GLN A 130 39.22 -10.34 8.93
C GLN A 130 39.94 -10.90 10.18
N GLY A 131 40.61 -12.06 10.06
CA GLY A 131 41.40 -12.66 11.13
C GLY A 131 40.59 -13.47 12.15
N HIS A 132 39.33 -13.82 11.87
CA HIS A 132 38.57 -14.74 12.71
C HIS A 132 39.21 -16.14 12.71
N SER A 133 39.12 -16.85 13.84
CA SER A 133 39.63 -18.21 13.92
C SER A 133 38.78 -19.16 13.07
N ALA A 134 39.37 -20.24 12.57
CA ALA A 134 38.63 -21.25 11.79
C ALA A 134 37.43 -21.82 12.57
N LYS A 135 37.56 -21.95 13.89
CA LYS A 135 36.49 -22.44 14.76
C LYS A 135 35.31 -21.46 14.82
N ASP A 136 35.57 -20.16 14.92
CA ASP A 136 34.52 -19.13 14.98
C ASP A 136 33.81 -19.00 13.63
N VAL A 137 34.58 -19.11 12.55
CA VAL A 137 34.06 -19.17 11.17
C VAL A 137 33.13 -20.36 11.03
N ASP A 138 33.55 -21.58 11.38
CA ASP A 138 32.73 -22.78 11.24
C ASP A 138 31.44 -22.71 12.09
N ALA A 139 31.51 -22.17 13.31
CA ALA A 139 30.33 -21.95 14.14
C ALA A 139 29.35 -20.94 13.51
N THR A 140 29.87 -19.85 12.92
CA THR A 140 29.07 -18.86 12.21
C THR A 140 28.38 -19.46 10.99
N LEU A 141 29.13 -20.22 10.18
CA LEU A 141 28.58 -20.87 8.98
C LEU A 141 27.53 -21.93 9.33
N ALA A 142 27.71 -22.67 10.42
CA ALA A 142 26.70 -23.62 10.92
C ALA A 142 25.40 -22.91 11.32
N SER A 143 25.49 -21.76 11.99
CA SER A 143 24.32 -20.94 12.33
C SER A 143 23.62 -20.38 11.08
N LEU A 144 24.38 -19.97 10.07
CA LEU A 144 23.83 -19.49 8.79
C LEU A 144 23.12 -20.61 8.02
N ASP A 145 23.71 -21.81 7.97
CA ASP A 145 23.10 -22.99 7.34
C ASP A 145 21.83 -23.44 8.08
N GLU A 146 21.82 -23.41 9.41
CA GLU A 146 20.61 -23.69 10.19
C GLU A 146 19.49 -22.68 9.89
N MET A 147 19.81 -21.39 9.92
CA MET A 147 18.85 -20.32 9.63
C MET A 147 18.33 -20.40 8.19
N SER A 148 19.22 -20.69 7.23
CA SER A 148 18.90 -20.93 5.83
C SER A 148 17.88 -22.06 5.68
N ARG A 149 18.14 -23.23 6.27
CA ARG A 149 17.21 -24.37 6.21
C ARG A 149 15.89 -24.07 6.89
N LYS A 150 15.92 -23.37 8.03
CA LYS A 150 14.70 -22.95 8.72
C LYS A 150 13.86 -21.98 7.90
N THR A 151 14.45 -21.20 7.00
CA THR A 151 13.73 -20.19 6.20
C THR A 151 13.53 -20.61 4.74
N ASP A 152 14.01 -21.80 4.34
CA ASP A 152 13.93 -22.31 2.97
C ASP A 152 12.47 -22.56 2.55
N PRO A 153 11.95 -21.81 1.57
CA PRO A 153 10.56 -21.96 1.15
C PRO A 153 10.30 -23.28 0.40
N SER A 154 11.35 -23.89 -0.18
CA SER A 154 11.24 -25.12 -0.95
C SER A 154 10.87 -26.34 -0.11
N LEU A 155 11.01 -26.26 1.22
CA LEU A 155 10.52 -27.30 2.15
C LEU A 155 9.02 -27.55 2.01
N ASN A 156 8.26 -26.56 1.54
CA ASN A 156 6.82 -26.65 1.32
C ASN A 156 6.44 -26.96 -0.14
N ALA A 157 7.41 -27.26 -1.02
CA ALA A 157 7.17 -27.46 -2.45
C ALA A 157 6.13 -28.56 -2.76
N GLY A 158 6.06 -29.60 -1.93
CA GLY A 158 5.05 -30.65 -2.07
C GLY A 158 3.61 -30.13 -1.89
N ALA A 159 3.39 -29.29 -0.88
CA ALA A 159 2.09 -28.68 -0.61
C ALA A 159 1.71 -27.67 -1.71
N VAL A 160 2.68 -26.88 -2.18
CA VAL A 160 2.50 -25.96 -3.32
C VAL A 160 2.16 -26.71 -4.61
N THR A 161 2.85 -27.82 -4.89
CA THR A 161 2.58 -28.68 -6.06
C THR A 161 1.14 -29.21 -6.01
N LYS A 162 0.68 -29.65 -4.84
CA LYS A 162 -0.69 -30.11 -4.65
C LYS A 162 -1.69 -28.97 -4.89
N ALA A 163 -1.45 -27.78 -4.33
CA ALA A 163 -2.33 -26.63 -4.48
C ALA A 163 -2.45 -26.15 -5.93
N LEU A 164 -1.34 -26.11 -6.69
CA LEU A 164 -1.34 -25.81 -8.12
C LEU A 164 -2.17 -26.83 -8.92
N SER A 165 -2.08 -28.11 -8.54
CA SER A 165 -2.87 -29.18 -9.16
C SER A 165 -4.36 -29.07 -8.82
N ASP A 166 -4.72 -28.92 -7.54
CA ASP A 166 -6.09 -28.79 -7.08
C ASP A 166 -6.79 -27.57 -7.69
N ALA A 167 -6.05 -26.46 -7.84
CA ALA A 167 -6.53 -25.26 -8.50
C ALA A 167 -6.56 -25.39 -10.04
N GLY A 168 -6.10 -26.48 -10.65
CA GLY A 168 -6.10 -26.65 -12.10
C GLY A 168 -5.15 -25.70 -12.85
N LEU A 169 -4.07 -25.25 -12.20
CA LEU A 169 -3.07 -24.36 -12.79
C LEU A 169 -1.97 -25.15 -13.51
N SER A 170 -2.36 -25.94 -14.52
CA SER A 170 -1.49 -26.95 -15.15
C SER A 170 -0.20 -26.38 -15.74
N ARG A 171 -0.25 -25.18 -16.34
CA ARG A 171 0.95 -24.52 -16.88
C ARG A 171 1.97 -24.24 -15.77
N GLN A 172 1.52 -23.60 -14.69
CA GLN A 172 2.32 -23.28 -13.52
C GLN A 172 2.82 -24.55 -12.82
N LEU A 173 1.96 -25.57 -12.69
CA LEU A 173 2.30 -26.86 -12.09
C LEU A 173 3.48 -27.54 -12.78
N GLU A 174 3.41 -27.66 -14.11
CA GLU A 174 4.46 -28.35 -14.86
C GLU A 174 5.77 -27.55 -14.88
N ALA A 175 5.70 -26.23 -15.01
CA ALA A 175 6.87 -25.37 -14.86
C ALA A 175 7.48 -25.48 -13.44
N PHE A 176 6.64 -25.50 -12.39
CA PHE A 176 7.09 -25.60 -11.00
C PHE A 176 7.82 -26.92 -10.71
N LYS A 177 7.27 -28.05 -11.16
CA LYS A 177 7.92 -29.36 -11.06
C LYS A 177 9.24 -29.41 -11.84
N ALA A 178 9.26 -28.84 -13.05
CA ALA A 178 10.47 -28.79 -13.86
C ALA A 178 11.56 -27.94 -13.19
N THR A 179 11.20 -26.80 -12.60
CA THR A 179 12.11 -25.95 -11.82
C THR A 179 12.64 -26.70 -10.60
N GLN A 180 11.77 -27.38 -9.84
CA GLN A 180 12.19 -28.21 -8.71
C GLN A 180 13.19 -29.31 -9.13
N ALA A 181 12.89 -30.02 -10.22
CA ALA A 181 13.75 -31.09 -10.73
C ALA A 181 15.09 -30.55 -11.25
N LEU A 182 15.10 -29.35 -11.86
CA LEU A 182 16.31 -28.70 -12.34
C LEU A 182 17.19 -28.23 -11.16
N ALA A 183 16.60 -27.53 -10.18
CA ALA A 183 17.30 -27.06 -8.99
C ALA A 183 17.90 -28.20 -8.16
N ALA A 184 17.25 -29.37 -8.12
CA ALA A 184 17.77 -30.56 -7.45
C ALA A 184 19.02 -31.15 -8.14
N ARG A 185 19.23 -30.86 -9.43
CA ARG A 185 20.35 -31.38 -10.23
C ARG A 185 21.48 -30.39 -10.37
N ASP A 186 21.15 -29.13 -10.62
CA ASP A 186 22.10 -28.08 -10.91
C ASP A 186 21.62 -26.75 -10.32
N ALA A 187 22.41 -26.28 -9.36
CA ALA A 187 22.26 -25.04 -8.63
C ALA A 187 22.40 -23.80 -9.53
N GLU A 188 23.24 -23.89 -10.56
CA GLU A 188 23.63 -22.79 -11.45
C GLU A 188 22.88 -22.84 -12.79
N ALA A 189 21.86 -23.69 -12.89
CA ALA A 189 21.10 -23.85 -14.12
C ALA A 189 20.39 -22.56 -14.53
N ASP A 190 20.24 -22.36 -15.84
CA ASP A 190 19.43 -21.27 -16.36
C ASP A 190 17.94 -21.59 -16.22
N PHE A 191 17.26 -20.89 -15.30
CA PHE A 191 15.83 -21.02 -15.06
C PHE A 191 14.97 -20.14 -15.97
N SER A 192 15.55 -19.29 -16.82
CA SER A 192 14.83 -18.25 -17.57
C SER A 192 13.67 -18.79 -18.42
N ALA A 193 13.87 -19.94 -19.07
CA ALA A 193 12.82 -20.58 -19.86
C ALA A 193 11.66 -21.09 -19.00
N LEU A 194 11.95 -21.60 -17.81
CA LEU A 194 10.94 -22.09 -16.87
C LEU A 194 10.21 -20.94 -16.17
N ASP A 195 10.93 -19.88 -15.79
CA ASP A 195 10.33 -18.65 -15.25
C ASP A 195 9.34 -18.06 -16.25
N LYS A 196 9.72 -17.98 -17.54
CA LYS A 196 8.82 -17.55 -18.62
C LYS A 196 7.61 -18.46 -18.79
N THR A 197 7.78 -19.78 -18.61
CA THR A 197 6.69 -20.75 -18.75
C THR A 197 5.72 -20.67 -17.57
N PHE A 198 6.25 -20.52 -16.35
CA PHE A 198 5.45 -20.34 -15.14
C PHE A 198 4.64 -19.04 -15.23
N GLY A 199 5.32 -17.95 -15.57
CA GLY A 199 4.79 -16.59 -15.65
C GLY A 199 5.27 -15.71 -14.51
N THR A 200 4.90 -14.44 -14.61
CA THR A 200 5.23 -13.39 -13.64
C THR A 200 4.34 -13.47 -12.39
N LYS A 201 4.75 -12.79 -11.32
CA LYS A 201 3.96 -12.68 -10.09
C LYS A 201 2.54 -12.11 -10.33
N PRO A 202 2.34 -11.05 -11.14
CA PRO A 202 0.99 -10.59 -11.53
C PRO A 202 0.15 -11.64 -12.27
N GLU A 203 0.75 -12.45 -13.14
CA GLU A 203 0.04 -13.53 -13.83
C GLU A 203 -0.39 -14.64 -12.87
N LEU A 204 0.45 -14.99 -11.88
CA LEU A 204 0.04 -15.92 -10.81
C LEU A 204 -1.12 -15.35 -10.00
N ARG A 205 -1.07 -14.07 -9.63
CA ARG A 205 -2.19 -13.40 -8.94
C ARG A 205 -3.49 -13.48 -9.75
N THR A 206 -3.42 -13.20 -11.05
CA THR A 206 -4.59 -13.32 -11.95
C THR A 206 -5.14 -14.74 -11.97
N ALA A 207 -4.26 -15.75 -11.93
CA ALA A 207 -4.66 -17.16 -11.87
C ALA A 207 -5.31 -17.53 -10.53
N ILE A 208 -4.85 -16.96 -9.42
CA ILE A 208 -5.46 -17.09 -8.09
C ILE A 208 -6.85 -16.46 -8.07
N ASP A 209 -7.00 -15.24 -8.62
CA ASP A 209 -8.30 -14.56 -8.73
C ASP A 209 -9.30 -15.38 -9.55
N ALA A 210 -8.83 -16.00 -10.65
CA ALA A 210 -9.65 -16.90 -11.45
C ALA A 210 -10.02 -18.20 -10.71
N TYR A 211 -9.16 -18.71 -9.81
CA TYR A 211 -9.47 -19.86 -8.96
C TYR A 211 -10.51 -19.52 -7.89
N LEU A 212 -10.36 -18.38 -7.21
CA LEU A 212 -11.34 -17.85 -6.27
C LEU A 212 -12.73 -17.75 -6.91
N THR A 213 -12.81 -17.07 -8.06
CA THR A 213 -14.07 -16.77 -8.75
C THR A 213 -14.84 -18.02 -9.17
N ARG A 214 -14.14 -19.08 -9.59
CA ARG A 214 -14.78 -20.32 -10.07
C ARG A 214 -15.11 -21.33 -8.96
N THR A 215 -14.68 -21.06 -7.72
CA THR A 215 -14.72 -22.04 -6.62
C THR A 215 -15.68 -21.56 -5.53
N PRO A 216 -16.93 -22.06 -5.47
CA PRO A 216 -17.97 -21.51 -4.59
C PRO A 216 -17.64 -21.54 -3.08
N SER A 217 -16.92 -22.57 -2.63
CA SER A 217 -16.42 -22.69 -1.26
C SER A 217 -15.49 -21.52 -0.90
N LEU A 218 -14.62 -21.10 -1.82
CA LEU A 218 -13.71 -19.96 -1.62
C LEU A 218 -14.44 -18.62 -1.64
N VAL A 219 -15.43 -18.44 -2.52
CA VAL A 219 -16.29 -17.24 -2.50
C VAL A 219 -16.98 -17.09 -1.14
N THR A 220 -17.50 -18.19 -0.59
CA THR A 220 -18.15 -18.22 0.72
C THR A 220 -17.14 -17.93 1.84
N TRP A 221 -15.99 -18.60 1.80
CA TRP A 221 -14.91 -18.38 2.77
C TRP A 221 -14.43 -16.93 2.76
N LEU A 222 -14.28 -16.33 1.58
CA LEU A 222 -13.78 -14.96 1.44
C LEU A 222 -14.75 -13.92 2.01
N ALA A 223 -16.06 -14.13 1.82
CA ALA A 223 -17.08 -13.28 2.43
C ALA A 223 -17.05 -13.35 3.98
N ASP A 224 -16.83 -14.54 4.55
CA ASP A 224 -16.67 -14.73 5.99
C ASP A 224 -15.35 -14.13 6.51
N ALA A 225 -14.23 -14.36 5.81
CA ALA A 225 -12.92 -13.81 6.16
C ALA A 225 -12.94 -12.28 6.16
N ARG A 226 -13.56 -11.66 5.15
CA ARG A 226 -13.75 -10.22 5.05
C ARG A 226 -14.51 -9.64 6.25
N GLY A 227 -15.52 -10.36 6.74
CA GLY A 227 -16.26 -10.00 7.95
C GLY A 227 -15.43 -10.04 9.24
N LYS A 228 -14.30 -10.74 9.24
CA LYS A 228 -13.41 -10.95 10.40
C LYS A 228 -12.19 -10.04 10.42
N VAL A 229 -11.87 -9.35 9.32
CA VAL A 229 -10.81 -8.33 9.29
C VAL A 229 -11.14 -7.28 10.34
N ASP A 230 -10.22 -7.03 11.26
CA ASP A 230 -10.40 -6.06 12.33
C ASP A 230 -10.36 -4.61 11.83
N ASP A 231 -10.74 -3.68 12.71
CA ASP A 231 -10.84 -2.27 12.33
C ASP A 231 -9.49 -1.62 12.07
N ASP A 232 -8.40 -2.11 12.68
CA ASP A 232 -7.04 -1.59 12.50
C ASP A 232 -6.56 -1.95 11.08
N SER A 233 -6.71 -3.21 10.67
CA SER A 233 -6.42 -3.66 9.30
C SER A 233 -7.29 -2.94 8.27
N ARG A 234 -8.58 -2.70 8.57
CA ARG A 234 -9.47 -1.93 7.69
C ARG A 234 -9.02 -0.48 7.55
N LEU A 235 -8.60 0.16 8.64
CA LEU A 235 -8.05 1.51 8.57
C LEU A 235 -6.74 1.50 7.77
N GLY A 236 -5.85 0.54 8.00
CA GLY A 236 -4.59 0.40 7.24
C GLY A 236 -4.82 0.18 5.74
N TYR A 237 -5.86 -0.56 5.35
CA TYR A 237 -6.28 -0.65 3.95
C TYR A 237 -6.68 0.73 3.41
N LEU A 238 -7.54 1.45 4.13
CA LEU A 238 -8.04 2.76 3.72
C LEU A 238 -6.89 3.76 3.55
N THR A 239 -6.02 3.90 4.56
CA THR A 239 -4.92 4.87 4.54
C THR A 239 -3.87 4.51 3.50
N GLY A 240 -3.58 3.22 3.31
CA GLY A 240 -2.73 2.76 2.22
C GLY A 240 -3.28 3.10 0.83
N GLN A 241 -4.59 3.01 0.61
CA GLN A 241 -5.21 3.46 -0.64
C GLN A 241 -5.18 4.99 -0.79
N LEU A 242 -5.41 5.73 0.30
CA LEU A 242 -5.37 7.19 0.30
C LEU A 242 -3.97 7.73 -0.03
N GLY A 243 -2.91 7.13 0.53
CA GLY A 243 -1.52 7.51 0.25
C GLY A 243 -1.06 7.20 -1.19
N ALA A 244 -1.81 6.39 -1.94
CA ALA A 244 -1.55 6.11 -3.35
C ALA A 244 -2.28 7.06 -4.31
N LEU A 245 -3.12 7.97 -3.81
CA LEU A 245 -3.84 8.94 -4.63
C LEU A 245 -2.95 10.14 -4.98
N ASP A 246 -3.18 10.70 -6.16
CA ASP A 246 -2.66 12.03 -6.49
C ASP A 246 -3.48 13.14 -5.80
N GLU A 247 -2.94 14.36 -5.81
CA GLU A 247 -3.55 15.52 -5.16
C GLU A 247 -4.95 15.84 -5.73
N ASP A 248 -5.12 15.69 -7.05
CA ASP A 248 -6.40 15.93 -7.74
C ASP A 248 -7.48 14.94 -7.31
N ALA A 249 -7.14 13.66 -7.14
CA ALA A 249 -8.04 12.65 -6.62
C ALA A 249 -8.37 12.91 -5.14
N MET A 250 -7.37 13.26 -4.33
CA MET A 250 -7.57 13.57 -2.91
C MET A 250 -8.52 14.77 -2.71
N ASN A 251 -8.36 15.83 -3.51
CA ASN A 251 -9.18 17.04 -3.42
C ASN A 251 -10.64 16.85 -3.87
N ARG A 252 -10.96 15.75 -4.57
CA ARG A 252 -12.34 15.39 -4.95
C ARG A 252 -13.07 14.58 -3.88
N LEU A 253 -12.35 14.00 -2.92
CA LEU A 253 -12.96 13.18 -1.89
C LEU A 253 -13.72 14.02 -0.85
N PRO A 254 -14.75 13.44 -0.21
CA PRO A 254 -15.34 14.01 0.99
C PRO A 254 -14.28 14.32 2.05
N LYS A 255 -14.50 15.40 2.82
CA LYS A 255 -13.57 15.94 3.81
C LYS A 255 -12.95 14.88 4.74
N ALA A 256 -13.74 13.94 5.22
CA ALA A 256 -13.32 12.90 6.15
C ALA A 256 -12.15 12.03 5.63
N PHE A 257 -12.08 11.76 4.32
CA PHE A 257 -10.95 11.03 3.75
C PHE A 257 -9.65 11.83 3.85
N LYS A 258 -9.71 13.15 3.62
CA LYS A 258 -8.56 14.03 3.75
C LYS A 258 -8.12 14.15 5.22
N GLU A 259 -9.07 14.26 6.15
CA GLU A 259 -8.79 14.26 7.59
C GLU A 259 -8.08 12.97 8.03
N ILE A 260 -8.58 11.80 7.62
CA ILE A 260 -7.94 10.51 7.88
C ILE A 260 -6.53 10.50 7.31
N TYR A 261 -6.37 10.89 6.05
CA TYR A 261 -5.07 10.87 5.37
C TYR A 261 -4.02 11.76 6.07
N VAL A 262 -4.33 13.03 6.35
CA VAL A 262 -3.34 13.95 6.91
C VAL A 262 -2.96 13.58 8.34
N VAL A 263 -3.92 13.10 9.14
CA VAL A 263 -3.66 12.67 10.53
C VAL A 263 -2.91 11.34 10.55
N ASP A 264 -3.23 10.38 9.68
CA ASP A 264 -2.48 9.13 9.55
C ASP A 264 -1.05 9.39 9.07
N TYR A 265 -0.85 10.29 8.11
CA TYR A 265 0.48 10.64 7.62
C TYR A 265 1.33 11.32 8.71
N PHE A 266 0.71 12.20 9.51
CA PHE A 266 1.34 12.74 10.73
C PHE A 266 1.74 11.62 11.71
N ASN A 267 0.82 10.71 12.00
CA ASN A 267 1.06 9.60 12.92
C ASN A 267 2.20 8.68 12.45
N ALA A 268 2.24 8.34 11.16
CA ALA A 268 3.28 7.50 10.58
C ALA A 268 4.67 8.13 10.69
N GLU A 269 4.79 9.45 10.45
CA GLU A 269 6.06 10.17 10.57
C GLU A 269 6.49 10.32 12.02
N MET A 270 5.54 10.58 12.91
CA MET A 270 5.76 10.65 14.35
C MET A 270 6.29 9.33 14.89
N LEU A 271 5.66 8.19 14.54
CA LEU A 271 6.08 6.86 14.97
C LEU A 271 7.41 6.40 14.33
N ASN A 272 7.77 6.95 13.18
CA ASN A 272 9.00 6.57 12.48
C ASN A 272 10.22 7.39 12.95
N GLY A 273 10.05 8.68 13.23
CA GLY A 273 11.18 9.57 13.53
C GLY A 273 10.84 10.78 14.39
N SER A 274 9.77 10.72 15.19
CA SER A 274 9.28 11.78 16.07
C SER A 274 8.54 12.91 15.34
N VAL A 275 7.94 13.82 16.10
CA VAL A 275 7.33 15.06 15.57
C VAL A 275 8.36 15.88 14.77
N HIS A 276 9.66 15.78 15.10
CA HIS A 276 10.73 16.41 14.31
C HIS A 276 10.72 15.93 12.85
N GLN A 277 10.65 14.62 12.63
CA GLN A 277 10.65 14.05 11.28
C GLN A 277 9.42 14.47 10.48
N PHE A 278 8.24 14.53 11.11
CA PHE A 278 7.03 15.07 10.49
C PHE A 278 7.28 16.48 9.93
N PHE A 279 7.83 17.38 10.74
CA PHE A 279 8.13 18.73 10.29
C PHE A 279 9.31 18.79 9.30
N PHE A 280 10.26 17.86 9.33
CA PHE A 280 11.38 17.84 8.38
C PHE A 280 10.96 17.35 6.99
N ASN A 281 10.04 16.38 6.92
CA ASN A 281 9.58 15.76 5.68
C ASN A 281 8.46 16.56 5.00
N SER A 282 8.05 16.11 3.82
CA SER A 282 6.94 16.70 3.06
C SER A 282 5.58 16.58 3.75
N SER A 283 5.46 15.69 4.72
CA SER A 283 4.31 15.62 5.61
C SER A 283 4.07 16.94 6.38
N GLY A 284 5.13 17.66 6.73
CA GLY A 284 5.03 18.96 7.42
C GLY A 284 4.28 20.02 6.61
N ASP A 285 4.14 19.85 5.29
CA ASP A 285 3.39 20.76 4.43
C ASP A 285 1.90 20.80 4.84
N TYR A 286 1.41 19.74 5.50
CA TYR A 286 0.04 19.59 6.02
C TYR A 286 -0.11 20.01 7.49
N ALA A 287 0.90 20.59 8.15
CA ALA A 287 0.83 20.86 9.59
C ALA A 287 -0.42 21.67 10.03
N PRO A 288 -0.82 22.76 9.34
CA PRO A 288 -2.06 23.47 9.68
C PRO A 288 -3.32 22.60 9.54
N GLU A 289 -3.40 21.78 8.49
CA GLU A 289 -4.49 20.85 8.24
C GLU A 289 -4.57 19.77 9.32
N VAL A 290 -3.42 19.26 9.77
CA VAL A 290 -3.32 18.28 10.88
C VAL A 290 -3.89 18.88 12.16
N VAL A 291 -3.56 20.14 12.51
CA VAL A 291 -4.14 20.82 13.68
C VAL A 291 -5.67 20.90 13.57
N SER A 292 -6.19 21.29 12.41
CA SER A 292 -7.64 21.37 12.19
C SER A 292 -8.29 19.99 12.33
N ALA A 293 -7.77 18.98 11.65
CA ALA A 293 -8.31 17.62 11.65
C ALA A 293 -8.27 17.01 13.06
N LEU A 294 -7.16 17.12 13.79
CA LEU A 294 -7.04 16.64 15.17
C LEU A 294 -8.08 17.29 16.10
N ARG A 295 -8.33 18.60 15.96
CA ARG A 295 -9.39 19.27 16.73
C ARG A 295 -10.77 18.73 16.41
N GLU A 296 -11.05 18.52 15.13
CA GLU A 296 -12.36 18.05 14.68
C GLU A 296 -12.67 16.61 15.07
N ILE A 297 -11.65 15.75 15.16
CA ILE A 297 -11.80 14.37 15.67
C ILE A 297 -11.74 14.29 17.20
N GLY A 298 -11.58 15.42 17.90
CA GLY A 298 -11.63 15.51 19.36
C GLY A 298 -10.28 15.32 20.07
N LEU A 299 -9.17 15.22 19.33
CA LEU A 299 -7.81 15.12 19.86
C LEU A 299 -7.20 16.52 20.08
N THR A 300 -7.83 17.33 20.93
CA THR A 300 -7.41 18.73 21.15
C THR A 300 -6.00 18.84 21.72
N LYS A 301 -5.58 17.94 22.61
CA LYS A 301 -4.21 17.94 23.17
C LYS A 301 -3.16 17.73 22.08
N HIS A 302 -3.39 16.75 21.21
CA HIS A 302 -2.51 16.48 20.06
C HIS A 302 -2.46 17.66 19.12
N ALA A 303 -3.62 18.26 18.82
CA ALA A 303 -3.67 19.46 17.99
C ALA A 303 -2.86 20.63 18.59
N ASP A 304 -2.94 20.82 19.90
CA ASP A 304 -2.18 21.87 20.60
C ASP A 304 -0.68 21.56 20.65
N ALA A 305 -0.28 20.29 20.67
CA ALA A 305 1.13 19.88 20.51
C ALA A 305 1.65 20.18 19.10
N VAL A 306 0.91 19.80 18.05
CA VAL A 306 1.28 20.13 16.67
C VAL A 306 1.31 21.64 16.45
N GLN A 307 0.36 22.39 17.03
CA GLN A 307 0.36 23.85 16.98
C GLN A 307 1.60 24.46 17.65
N ARG A 308 2.03 23.94 18.81
CA ARG A 308 3.31 24.36 19.43
C ARG A 308 4.49 24.08 18.51
N GLY A 309 4.48 22.97 17.77
CA GLY A 309 5.48 22.69 16.74
C GLY A 309 5.47 23.73 15.63
N ILE A 310 4.29 24.10 15.12
CA ILE A 310 4.11 25.18 14.12
C ILE A 310 4.66 26.52 14.65
N ASP A 311 4.42 26.83 15.92
CA ASP A 311 4.82 28.09 16.56
C ASP A 311 6.35 28.23 16.74
N LEU A 312 7.11 27.14 16.61
CA LEU A 312 8.58 27.18 16.55
C LEU A 312 9.11 27.75 15.23
N PHE A 313 8.27 27.87 14.20
CA PHE A 313 8.59 28.47 12.92
C PHE A 313 8.12 29.95 12.88
N LYS A 314 8.89 30.82 12.23
CA LYS A 314 8.49 32.22 12.03
C LYS A 314 7.19 32.30 11.22
N PRO A 315 6.19 33.09 11.65
CA PRO A 315 4.97 33.31 10.87
C PRO A 315 5.21 34.04 9.54
N PRO A 316 4.47 33.70 8.47
CA PRO A 316 3.57 32.54 8.38
C PRO A 316 4.38 31.23 8.32
N TYR A 317 3.80 30.14 8.83
CA TYR A 317 4.41 28.81 8.77
C TYR A 317 4.82 28.46 7.32
N PRO A 318 6.09 28.06 7.08
CA PRO A 318 6.56 27.70 5.74
C PRO A 318 6.07 26.29 5.36
N THR A 319 4.95 26.23 4.64
CA THR A 319 4.38 24.97 4.11
C THR A 319 5.18 24.37 2.95
N ASP A 320 6.22 25.04 2.44
CA ASP A 320 7.11 24.47 1.43
C ASP A 320 8.25 23.70 2.12
N THR A 321 8.36 22.42 1.82
CA THR A 321 9.35 21.50 2.43
C THR A 321 10.77 22.03 2.33
N GLU A 322 11.21 22.42 1.13
CA GLU A 322 12.60 22.80 0.88
C GLU A 322 12.93 24.14 1.56
N LYS A 323 12.00 25.09 1.53
CA LYS A 323 12.12 26.35 2.28
C LYS A 323 12.20 26.11 3.78
N ARG A 324 11.39 25.21 4.32
CA ARG A 324 11.40 24.87 5.75
C ARG A 324 12.72 24.22 6.15
N ARG A 325 13.23 23.27 5.37
CA ARG A 325 14.56 22.66 5.56
C ARG A 325 15.68 23.68 5.53
N GLN A 326 15.70 24.54 4.51
CA GLN A 326 16.73 25.58 4.37
C GLN A 326 16.73 26.59 5.53
N LEU A 327 15.56 26.96 6.04
CA LEU A 327 15.44 27.98 7.08
C LEU A 327 15.68 27.46 8.50
N TYR A 328 15.35 26.19 8.78
CA TYR A 328 15.32 25.67 10.15
C TYR A 328 16.16 24.41 10.38
N PHE A 329 16.44 23.62 9.34
CA PHE A 329 17.14 22.33 9.46
C PHE A 329 18.51 22.31 8.75
N SER A 330 19.00 23.47 8.30
CA SER A 330 20.28 23.58 7.57
C SER A 330 21.50 23.80 8.48
N GLY A 331 21.29 23.85 9.79
CA GLY A 331 22.36 24.03 10.78
C GLY A 331 23.34 22.85 10.84
N GLU A 332 24.54 23.10 11.35
CA GLU A 332 25.49 22.02 11.63
C GLU A 332 25.06 21.24 12.87
N GLY A 333 24.43 20.09 12.64
CA GLY A 333 24.07 19.14 13.68
C GLY A 333 22.76 19.45 14.42
N TRP A 334 22.42 18.55 15.33
CA TRP A 334 21.22 18.60 16.16
C TRP A 334 21.39 19.61 17.30
N GLY A 335 20.42 20.49 17.53
CA GLY A 335 20.47 21.51 18.57
C GLY A 335 19.19 21.67 19.39
N GLU A 336 19.17 22.69 20.26
CA GLU A 336 18.06 22.95 21.20
C GLU A 336 16.71 23.17 20.51
N TRP A 337 16.72 23.68 19.26
CA TRP A 337 15.49 23.84 18.48
C TRP A 337 14.95 22.48 18.02
N ASP A 338 15.82 21.57 17.59
CA ASP A 338 15.46 20.20 17.21
C ASP A 338 14.95 19.41 18.42
N ASP A 339 15.59 19.57 19.59
CA ASP A 339 15.15 18.99 20.86
C ASP A 339 13.71 19.39 21.19
N LYS A 340 13.40 20.71 21.16
CA LYS A 340 12.05 21.22 21.42
C LYS A 340 11.00 20.62 20.50
N LEU A 341 11.34 20.42 19.23
CA LEU A 341 10.44 19.84 18.25
C LEU A 341 10.24 18.34 18.49
N SER A 342 11.31 17.62 18.82
CA SER A 342 11.29 16.18 19.13
C SER A 342 10.54 15.87 20.42
N GLU A 343 10.70 16.70 21.46
CA GLU A 343 10.03 16.56 22.77
C GLU A 343 8.50 16.56 22.67
N LEU A 344 7.92 17.20 21.65
CA LEU A 344 6.47 17.20 21.40
C LEU A 344 5.91 15.80 21.10
N THR A 345 6.77 14.84 20.75
CA THR A 345 6.37 13.45 20.48
C THR A 345 5.70 12.81 21.69
N GLY A 346 6.17 13.10 22.91
CA GLY A 346 5.55 12.57 24.12
C GLY A 346 4.12 13.05 24.35
N ASP A 347 3.72 14.17 23.74
CA ASP A 347 2.37 14.72 23.85
C ASP A 347 1.37 14.09 22.86
N VAL A 348 1.87 13.31 21.89
CA VAL A 348 1.05 12.73 20.80
C VAL A 348 1.21 11.21 20.66
N ASP A 349 2.29 10.63 21.18
CA ASP A 349 2.55 9.18 21.19
C ASP A 349 1.89 8.50 22.41
N ASP A 350 0.56 8.62 22.48
CA ASP A 350 -0.25 7.99 23.52
C ASP A 350 -1.19 6.88 22.99
N GLY A 351 -1.13 6.61 21.68
CA GLY A 351 -1.94 5.59 21.00
C GLY A 351 -3.38 6.01 20.68
N GLU A 352 -3.78 7.26 20.96
CA GLU A 352 -5.19 7.70 20.77
C GLU A 352 -5.54 8.06 19.32
N ILE A 353 -4.54 8.29 18.45
CA ILE A 353 -4.77 8.67 17.05
C ILE A 353 -5.49 7.56 16.28
N THR A 354 -5.01 6.32 16.32
CA THR A 354 -5.59 5.20 15.55
C THR A 354 -7.06 4.94 15.93
N PRO A 355 -7.44 4.81 17.21
CA PRO A 355 -8.84 4.70 17.62
C PRO A 355 -9.71 5.88 17.16
N ALA A 356 -9.20 7.12 17.20
CA ALA A 356 -9.94 8.29 16.75
C ALA A 356 -10.21 8.26 15.24
N LEU A 357 -9.25 7.82 14.44
CA LEU A 357 -9.40 7.64 13.00
C LEU A 357 -10.42 6.54 12.66
N ILE A 358 -10.38 5.41 13.37
CA ILE A 358 -11.40 4.35 13.23
C ILE A 358 -12.78 4.89 13.58
N ALA A 359 -12.90 5.66 14.67
CA ALA A 359 -14.17 6.26 15.09
C ALA A 359 -14.72 7.25 14.04
N LEU A 360 -13.85 8.09 13.46
CA LEU A 360 -14.19 8.96 12.33
C LEU A 360 -14.67 8.13 11.13
N ALA A 361 -13.89 7.13 10.70
CA ALA A 361 -14.22 6.30 9.54
C ALA A 361 -15.56 5.57 9.70
N LYS A 362 -15.87 5.08 10.91
CA LYS A 362 -17.17 4.45 11.23
C LYS A 362 -18.31 5.46 11.22
N ARG A 363 -18.12 6.64 11.84
CA ARG A 363 -19.12 7.70 11.90
C ARG A 363 -19.54 8.16 10.51
N GLU A 364 -18.56 8.32 9.62
CA GLU A 364 -18.78 8.75 8.23
C GLU A 364 -19.13 7.59 7.29
N ASN A 365 -19.19 6.36 7.82
CA ASN A 365 -19.49 5.15 7.06
C ASN A 365 -18.52 4.89 5.88
N ILE A 366 -17.25 5.21 6.09
CA ILE A 366 -16.16 5.05 5.12
C ILE A 366 -15.10 4.04 5.54
N LEU A 367 -15.24 3.40 6.72
CA LEU A 367 -14.40 2.28 7.09
C LEU A 367 -14.63 1.11 6.11
N PRO A 368 -13.58 0.55 5.49
CA PRO A 368 -13.72 -0.49 4.48
C PRO A 368 -14.46 -1.73 4.98
N ARG A 369 -15.24 -2.34 4.09
CA ARG A 369 -16.07 -3.52 4.38
C ARG A 369 -15.67 -4.77 3.61
#